data_AF-A0A952BLG0-F1
#
_entry.id   AF-A0A952BLG0-F1
#
_cell.length_a   1.000
_cell.length_b   1.000
_cell.length_c   1.000
_cell.angle_alpha   90.00
_cell.angle_beta   90.00
_cell.angle_gamma   90.00
#
_symmetry.space_group_name_H-M   'P 1'
#
loop_
_entity.id
_entity.type
_entity.pdbx_description
1 polymer ?
#
loop_
_entity_poly.entity_id
_entity_poly.type
_entity_poly.pdbx_seq_one_letter_code
_entity_poly.pdbx_strand_id
1 'polypeptide(L)'
;MTRPLSHRALYYPFHLCHERTLFRLLDEYSSVHFRDYMALQLTAMSGTTAYRDRMGDYFGELLKSGRIVQGYSVSGPLDEDAVIAIDRDLADGTWRQRFHGDLLADRRFQRGLFDLSHGMWIGGTMVPGPAAWLRLTEESRRLRAYSVQQLVRLGERRVSGEEAYDYDYAFALVKTSAALMYTVRLCTQFGLEAVTDCKTNFQLLEHTCTRDGVSLTNRPIEREGY
;
A
#
# COMPACT_ATOMS: atom_id res chain seq x y z
N MET A 1 -31.97 2.16 -21.15
CA MET A 1 -32.28 2.25 -19.71
C MET A 1 -31.04 1.74 -18.95
N THR A 2 -30.20 2.65 -18.47
CA THR A 2 -29.03 2.33 -17.66
C THR A 2 -29.50 1.92 -16.27
N ARG A 3 -29.17 0.69 -15.87
CA ARG A 3 -29.40 0.17 -14.52
C ARG A 3 -28.75 1.15 -13.52
N PRO A 4 -29.41 1.52 -12.41
CA PRO A 4 -28.76 2.37 -11.42
C PRO A 4 -27.48 1.67 -10.96
N LEU A 5 -26.35 2.35 -11.10
CA LEU A 5 -25.09 1.92 -10.51
C LEU A 5 -25.36 1.87 -8.99
N SER A 6 -25.45 0.69 -8.39
CA SER A 6 -25.65 0.53 -6.94
C SER A 6 -24.35 0.22 -6.21
N HIS A 7 -23.30 -0.11 -6.96
CA HIS A 7 -22.02 -0.53 -6.43
C HIS A 7 -21.13 0.69 -6.19
N ARG A 8 -20.31 0.63 -5.13
CA ARG A 8 -19.34 1.67 -4.75
C ARG A 8 -17.98 1.00 -4.61
N ALA A 9 -16.95 1.62 -5.15
CA ALA A 9 -15.60 1.06 -5.18
C ALA A 9 -14.68 1.81 -4.21
N LEU A 10 -13.75 1.10 -3.58
CA LEU A 10 -12.55 1.66 -2.95
C LEU A 10 -11.35 1.38 -3.86
N TYR A 11 -10.77 2.42 -4.44
CA TYR A 11 -9.56 2.26 -5.24
C TYR A 11 -8.30 2.16 -4.34
N TYR A 12 -7.43 1.18 -4.60
CA TYR A 12 -6.21 0.98 -3.82
C TYR A 12 -5.02 0.49 -4.70
N PRO A 13 -3.76 0.80 -4.33
CA PRO A 13 -3.40 1.84 -3.38
C PRO A 13 -3.73 3.23 -3.98
N PHE A 14 -4.21 4.14 -3.14
CA PHE A 14 -4.84 5.39 -3.57
C PHE A 14 -3.94 6.31 -4.40
N HIS A 15 -2.64 6.39 -4.09
CA HIS A 15 -1.65 7.29 -4.71
C HIS A 15 -1.24 6.90 -6.15
N LEU A 16 -1.86 5.87 -6.71
CA LEU A 16 -1.56 5.42 -8.07
C LEU A 16 -2.72 5.68 -9.04
N CYS A 17 -3.84 6.24 -8.60
CA CYS A 17 -5.00 6.39 -9.49
C CYS A 17 -4.74 7.43 -10.56
N HIS A 18 -4.83 7.03 -11.83
CA HIS A 18 -4.77 7.96 -12.94
C HIS A 18 -6.16 8.39 -13.37
N GLU A 19 -6.28 9.59 -13.93
CA GLU A 19 -7.54 10.17 -14.38
C GLU A 19 -8.37 9.22 -15.25
N ARG A 20 -7.74 8.53 -16.22
CA ARG A 20 -8.41 7.55 -17.10
C ARG A 20 -8.98 6.37 -16.31
N THR A 21 -8.24 5.86 -15.33
CA THR A 21 -8.69 4.79 -14.45
C THR A 21 -9.88 5.25 -13.61
N LEU A 22 -9.85 6.49 -13.09
CA LEU A 22 -10.97 7.10 -12.37
C LEU A 22 -12.23 7.20 -13.24
N PHE A 23 -12.14 7.73 -14.46
CA PHE A 23 -13.32 7.89 -15.31
C PHE A 23 -13.95 6.54 -15.68
N ARG A 24 -13.14 5.52 -15.99
CA ARG A 24 -13.65 4.16 -16.21
C ARG A 24 -14.36 3.61 -14.98
N LEU A 25 -13.77 3.77 -13.80
CA LEU A 25 -14.41 3.38 -12.54
C LEU A 25 -15.75 4.10 -12.36
N LEU A 26 -15.81 5.38 -12.69
CA LEU A 26 -17.04 6.17 -12.58
C LEU A 26 -18.12 5.73 -13.57
N ASP A 27 -17.78 5.12 -14.70
CA ASP A 27 -18.77 4.52 -15.60
C ASP A 27 -19.38 3.24 -15.04
N GLU A 28 -18.63 2.50 -14.20
CA GLU A 28 -19.04 1.22 -13.62
C GLU A 28 -19.60 1.33 -12.19
N TYR A 29 -19.23 2.39 -11.46
CA TYR A 29 -19.53 2.57 -10.04
C TYR A 29 -20.23 3.90 -9.78
N SER A 30 -21.16 3.89 -8.82
CA SER A 30 -21.90 5.11 -8.40
C SER A 30 -21.00 6.14 -7.75
N SER A 31 -20.08 5.69 -6.90
CA SER A 31 -19.02 6.50 -6.31
C SER A 31 -17.72 5.70 -6.23
N VAL A 32 -16.60 6.43 -6.35
CA VAL A 32 -15.26 5.90 -6.17
C VAL A 32 -14.65 6.53 -4.93
N HIS A 33 -14.23 5.68 -4.02
CA HIS A 33 -13.72 6.02 -2.71
C HIS A 33 -12.19 5.99 -2.74
N PHE A 34 -11.58 6.99 -2.12
CA PHE A 34 -10.14 7.12 -1.97
C PHE A 34 -9.76 7.33 -0.50
N ARG A 35 -8.61 6.80 -0.13
CA ARG A 35 -7.96 7.19 1.12
C ARG A 35 -7.28 8.52 0.91
N ASP A 36 -7.24 9.32 1.98
CA ASP A 36 -6.56 10.60 1.93
C ASP A 36 -5.05 10.44 1.94
N TYR A 37 -4.59 9.60 2.88
CA TYR A 37 -3.22 9.59 3.31
C TYR A 37 -2.99 8.44 4.30
N MET A 38 -1.79 7.86 4.26
CA MET A 38 -1.34 6.86 5.22
C MET A 38 0.02 7.27 5.75
N ALA A 39 0.05 7.79 6.98
CA ALA A 39 1.26 7.85 7.80
C ALA A 39 1.17 6.82 8.91
N LEU A 40 1.89 5.72 8.72
CA LEU A 40 2.08 4.74 9.78
C LEU A 40 3.07 5.31 10.79
N GLN A 41 2.63 5.44 12.03
CA GLN A 41 3.48 5.79 13.15
C GLN A 41 3.92 4.51 13.85
N LEU A 42 5.12 4.03 13.55
CA LEU A 42 5.67 2.83 14.20
C LEU A 42 6.33 3.18 15.54
N THR A 43 6.95 4.35 15.64
CA THR A 43 7.51 4.86 16.90
C THR A 43 7.08 6.31 17.11
N ALA A 44 7.27 6.87 18.30
CA ALA A 44 7.01 8.29 18.56
C ALA A 44 7.82 9.24 17.65
N MET A 45 8.96 8.76 17.14
CA MET A 45 9.91 9.54 16.33
C MET A 45 9.95 9.11 14.85
N SER A 46 9.34 7.98 14.49
CA SER A 46 9.29 7.44 13.13
C SER A 46 7.85 7.33 12.65
N GLY A 47 7.48 8.28 11.80
CA GLY A 47 6.29 8.22 10.96
C GLY A 47 6.68 8.64 9.56
N THR A 48 6.28 7.86 8.55
CA THR A 48 6.54 8.25 7.16
C THR A 48 5.31 8.81 6.51
N THR A 49 5.49 9.87 5.73
CA THR A 49 4.48 10.41 4.85
C THR A 49 4.33 9.55 3.60
N ALA A 50 3.15 8.98 3.36
CA ALA A 50 2.76 8.61 2.00
C ALA A 50 2.53 9.87 1.14
N TYR A 51 2.58 9.74 -0.18
CA TYR A 51 2.25 10.84 -1.10
C TYR A 51 0.91 11.49 -0.73
N ARG A 52 0.88 12.83 -0.63
CA ARG A 52 -0.36 13.61 -0.54
C ARG A 52 -0.95 13.71 -1.95
N ASP A 53 -1.52 12.61 -2.43
CA ASP A 53 -2.26 12.62 -3.70
C ASP A 53 -3.75 12.52 -3.40
N ARG A 54 -4.43 13.66 -3.50
CA ARG A 54 -5.84 13.82 -3.19
C ARG A 54 -6.61 13.98 -4.49
N MET A 55 -7.21 12.90 -4.98
CA MET A 55 -7.99 12.93 -6.23
C MET A 55 -9.08 14.00 -6.22
N GLY A 56 -9.73 14.23 -5.08
CA GLY A 56 -10.75 15.25 -4.89
C GLY A 56 -10.26 16.68 -5.10
N ASP A 57 -8.97 16.96 -4.89
CA ASP A 57 -8.39 18.30 -5.09
C ASP A 57 -8.31 18.64 -6.60
N TYR A 58 -8.12 17.63 -7.46
CA TYR A 58 -8.08 17.79 -8.93
C TYR A 58 -9.48 17.78 -9.56
N PHE A 59 -10.46 17.13 -8.92
CA PHE A 59 -11.80 16.90 -9.48
C PHE A 59 -12.92 17.42 -8.55
N GLY A 60 -12.89 18.72 -8.24
CA GLY A 60 -13.79 19.35 -7.27
C GLY A 60 -15.29 19.15 -7.54
N GLU A 61 -15.73 19.13 -8.80
CA GLU A 61 -17.14 18.89 -9.15
C GLU A 61 -17.56 17.43 -8.93
N LEU A 62 -16.66 16.46 -9.15
CA LEU A 62 -16.91 15.05 -8.84
C LEU A 62 -16.96 14.80 -7.33
N LEU A 63 -16.17 15.54 -6.56
CA LEU A 63 -16.23 15.54 -5.10
C LEU A 63 -17.56 16.13 -4.59
N LYS A 64 -17.96 17.32 -5.08
CA LYS A 64 -19.22 17.98 -4.69
C LYS A 64 -20.45 17.14 -5.02
N SER A 65 -20.44 16.43 -6.15
CA SER A 65 -21.55 15.56 -6.57
C SER A 65 -21.56 14.19 -5.88
N GLY A 66 -20.57 13.88 -5.04
CA GLY A 66 -20.46 12.60 -4.34
C GLY A 66 -20.02 11.42 -5.23
N ARG A 67 -19.63 11.70 -6.48
CA ARG A 67 -19.05 10.71 -7.40
C ARG A 67 -17.65 10.28 -6.96
N ILE A 68 -16.90 11.21 -6.34
CA ILE A 68 -15.68 10.90 -5.59
C ILE A 68 -15.99 11.05 -4.11
N VAL A 69 -15.64 10.04 -3.33
CA VAL A 69 -15.64 10.11 -1.87
C VAL A 69 -14.20 10.01 -1.41
N GLN A 70 -13.78 10.94 -0.57
CA GLN A 70 -12.42 11.03 -0.09
C GLN A 70 -12.46 11.45 1.39
N GLY A 71 -11.43 11.15 2.17
CA GLY A 71 -11.42 11.45 3.61
C GLY A 71 -11.11 10.28 4.54
N TYR A 72 -10.88 9.06 4.03
CA TYR A 72 -10.56 7.94 4.91
C TYR A 72 -9.15 8.10 5.48
N SER A 73 -9.09 8.58 6.74
CA SER A 73 -7.86 8.67 7.50
C SER A 73 -7.45 7.28 7.98
N VAL A 74 -6.29 6.82 7.49
CA VAL A 74 -5.65 5.56 7.90
C VAL A 74 -4.26 5.83 8.46
N SER A 75 -4.11 6.96 9.14
CA SER A 75 -2.85 7.45 9.70
C SER A 75 -2.86 7.41 11.22
N GLY A 76 -1.67 7.30 11.79
CA GLY A 76 -1.46 7.24 13.23
C GLY A 76 -0.82 5.92 13.68
N PRO A 77 -0.85 5.65 14.99
CA PRO A 77 -0.34 4.41 15.54
C PRO A 77 -1.15 3.21 15.06
N LEU A 78 -0.49 2.07 14.93
CA LEU A 78 -1.16 0.80 14.67
C LEU A 78 -1.84 0.32 15.95
N ASP A 79 -3.13 -0.03 15.84
CA ASP A 79 -3.82 -0.77 16.90
C ASP A 79 -3.36 -2.24 16.96
N GLU A 80 -3.71 -2.94 18.03
CA GLU A 80 -3.28 -4.32 18.28
C GLU A 80 -3.69 -5.28 17.14
N ASP A 81 -4.92 -5.14 16.64
CA ASP A 81 -5.43 -5.95 15.53
C ASP A 81 -4.64 -5.69 14.24
N ALA A 82 -4.25 -4.44 13.98
CA ALA A 82 -3.44 -4.07 12.83
C ALA A 82 -2.03 -4.67 12.94
N VAL A 83 -1.41 -4.62 14.13
CA VAL A 83 -0.12 -5.25 14.38
C VAL A 83 -0.19 -6.75 14.13
N ILE A 84 -1.21 -7.43 14.66
CA ILE A 84 -1.39 -8.87 14.48
C ILE A 84 -1.58 -9.23 13.00
N ALA A 85 -2.41 -8.48 12.27
CA ALA A 85 -2.64 -8.72 10.85
C ALA A 85 -1.36 -8.53 10.02
N ILE A 86 -0.60 -7.46 10.30
CA ILE A 86 0.65 -7.17 9.62
C ILE A 86 1.69 -8.24 9.92
N ASP A 87 1.85 -8.64 11.18
CA ASP A 87 2.80 -9.68 11.57
C ASP A 87 2.49 -11.03 10.92
N ARG A 88 1.21 -11.35 10.68
CA ARG A 88 0.82 -12.55 9.91
C ARG A 88 1.30 -12.48 8.46
N ASP A 89 1.10 -11.36 7.77
CA ASP A 89 1.62 -11.16 6.41
C ASP A 89 3.15 -11.23 6.37
N LEU A 90 3.82 -10.58 7.32
CA LEU A 90 5.27 -10.56 7.41
C LEU A 90 5.86 -11.93 7.81
N ALA A 91 5.12 -12.78 8.51
CA ALA A 91 5.52 -14.16 8.83
C ALA A 91 5.24 -15.15 7.67
N ASP A 92 4.29 -14.85 6.80
CA ASP A 92 3.94 -15.69 5.65
C ASP A 92 5.01 -15.66 4.54
N GLY A 93 5.71 -16.79 4.38
CA GLY A 93 6.77 -16.93 3.39
C GLY A 93 6.30 -16.80 1.93
N THR A 94 5.08 -17.24 1.63
CA THR A 94 4.48 -17.13 0.29
C THR A 94 4.16 -15.68 -0.01
N TRP A 95 3.57 -14.97 0.96
CA TRP A 95 3.30 -13.54 0.84
C TRP A 95 4.58 -12.74 0.61
N ARG A 96 5.64 -12.98 1.41
CA ARG A 96 6.95 -12.33 1.23
C ARG A 96 7.61 -12.67 -0.10
N GLN A 97 7.53 -13.92 -0.55
CA GLN A 97 8.08 -14.31 -1.84
C GLN A 97 7.39 -13.57 -2.99
N ARG A 98 6.06 -13.47 -2.94
CA ARG A 98 5.27 -12.72 -3.91
C ARG A 98 5.65 -11.24 -3.89
N PHE A 99 5.64 -10.61 -2.71
CA PHE A 99 6.05 -9.22 -2.55
C PHE A 99 7.43 -8.97 -3.17
N HIS A 100 8.41 -9.82 -2.86
CA HIS A 100 9.78 -9.63 -3.33
C HIS A 100 9.92 -9.82 -4.84
N GLY A 101 9.26 -10.83 -5.42
CA GLY A 101 9.26 -11.04 -6.87
C GLY A 101 8.61 -9.87 -7.60
N ASP A 102 7.51 -9.36 -7.09
CA ASP A 102 6.81 -8.22 -7.66
C ASP A 102 7.57 -6.90 -7.45
N LEU A 103 8.27 -6.74 -6.31
CA LEU A 103 9.19 -5.63 -6.07
C LEU A 103 10.29 -5.58 -7.15
N LEU A 104 10.83 -6.72 -7.56
CA LEU A 104 11.83 -6.79 -8.63
C LEU A 104 11.26 -6.46 -10.03
N ALA A 105 10.01 -6.86 -10.30
CA ALA A 105 9.44 -6.83 -11.64
C ALA A 105 8.60 -5.58 -11.95
N ASP A 106 7.97 -4.94 -10.96
CA ASP A 106 7.01 -3.86 -11.15
C ASP A 106 7.55 -2.51 -10.66
N ARG A 107 8.01 -1.68 -11.62
CA ARG A 107 8.47 -0.31 -11.34
C ARG A 107 7.40 0.60 -10.71
N ARG A 108 6.12 0.36 -10.98
CA ARG A 108 5.04 1.14 -10.37
C ARG A 108 4.84 0.75 -8.93
N PHE A 109 4.95 -0.55 -8.62
CA PHE A 109 4.95 -1.03 -7.23
C PHE A 109 6.14 -0.44 -6.44
N GLN A 110 7.32 -0.33 -7.06
CA GLN A 110 8.49 0.31 -6.46
C GLN A 110 8.26 1.78 -6.10
N ARG A 111 7.64 2.57 -6.99
CA ARG A 111 7.42 4.03 -6.79
C ARG A 111 6.62 4.36 -5.54
N GLY A 112 5.72 3.47 -5.12
CA GLY A 112 4.97 3.63 -3.87
C GLY A 112 5.77 3.33 -2.60
N LEU A 113 6.95 2.71 -2.74
CA LEU A 113 7.74 2.17 -1.64
C LEU A 113 9.08 2.89 -1.45
N PHE A 114 9.76 3.22 -2.55
CA PHE A 114 11.10 3.80 -2.56
C PHE A 114 11.22 4.90 -3.63
N ASP A 115 11.93 5.99 -3.31
CA ASP A 115 12.37 6.96 -4.31
C ASP A 115 13.80 6.62 -4.76
N LEU A 116 13.89 5.92 -5.89
CA LEU A 116 15.16 5.42 -6.44
C LEU A 116 15.73 6.35 -7.53
N SER A 117 15.09 7.49 -7.80
CA SER A 117 15.38 8.31 -8.98
C SER A 117 16.71 9.06 -8.91
N HIS A 118 17.18 9.40 -7.71
CA HIS A 118 18.44 10.13 -7.50
C HIS A 118 19.30 9.44 -6.44
N GLY A 119 18.88 9.56 -5.18
CA GLY A 119 19.52 8.98 -4.03
C GLY A 119 18.50 8.74 -2.93
N MET A 120 18.78 7.73 -2.10
CA MET A 120 17.90 7.32 -1.02
C MET A 120 18.66 7.45 0.30
N TRP A 121 17.97 7.94 1.33
CA TRP A 121 18.48 7.87 2.70
C TRP A 121 18.32 6.43 3.19
N ILE A 122 19.42 5.79 3.55
CA ILE A 122 19.44 4.49 4.23
C ILE A 122 20.04 4.73 5.62
N GLY A 123 19.20 4.64 6.64
CA GLY A 123 19.55 5.08 7.99
C GLY A 123 19.96 6.55 8.00
N GLY A 124 21.23 6.83 8.30
CA GLY A 124 21.80 8.18 8.34
C GLY A 124 22.62 8.60 7.11
N THR A 125 22.66 7.79 6.05
CA THR A 125 23.56 7.99 4.91
C THR A 125 22.79 8.11 3.61
N MET A 126 23.16 9.11 2.80
CA MET A 126 22.66 9.26 1.44
C MET A 126 23.43 8.34 0.50
N VAL A 127 22.73 7.42 -0.15
CA VAL A 127 23.30 6.44 -1.09
C VAL A 127 22.68 6.58 -2.48
N PRO A 128 23.42 6.31 -3.57
CA PRO A 128 22.85 6.30 -4.91
C PRO A 128 21.70 5.30 -5.04
N GLY A 129 20.60 5.69 -5.68
CA GLY A 129 19.40 4.86 -5.83
C GLY A 129 19.67 3.45 -6.36
N PRO A 130 20.43 3.28 -7.47
CA PRO A 130 20.77 1.94 -7.98
C PRO A 130 21.59 1.08 -7.01
N ALA A 131 22.49 1.68 -6.23
CA ALA A 131 23.28 0.96 -5.24
C ALA A 131 22.42 0.53 -4.05
N ALA A 132 21.51 1.41 -3.59
CA ALA A 132 20.54 1.09 -2.56
C ALA A 132 19.61 -0.05 -3.01
N TRP A 133 19.17 0.01 -4.26
CA TRP A 133 18.29 -1.00 -4.87
C TRP A 133 18.88 -2.39 -4.81
N LEU A 134 20.13 -2.56 -5.28
CA LEU A 134 20.81 -3.87 -5.28
C LEU A 134 20.79 -4.52 -3.90
N ARG A 135 20.96 -3.71 -2.85
CA ARG A 135 21.01 -4.18 -1.46
C ARG A 135 19.61 -4.47 -0.94
N LEU A 136 18.65 -3.57 -1.13
CA LEU A 136 17.25 -3.78 -0.75
C LEU A 136 16.65 -5.05 -1.36
N THR A 137 17.09 -5.43 -2.57
CA THR A 137 16.56 -6.58 -3.30
C THR A 137 17.36 -7.86 -3.15
N GLU A 138 18.25 -7.96 -2.15
CA GLU A 138 18.95 -9.20 -1.88
C GLU A 138 18.00 -10.33 -1.45
N GLU A 139 18.26 -11.53 -1.97
CA GLU A 139 17.41 -12.70 -1.71
C GLU A 139 17.32 -13.07 -0.23
N SER A 140 18.37 -12.82 0.56
CA SER A 140 18.38 -13.05 2.01
C SER A 140 17.22 -12.32 2.72
N ARG A 141 16.85 -11.12 2.25
CA ARG A 141 15.75 -10.31 2.79
C ARG A 141 14.38 -10.91 2.49
N ARG A 142 14.22 -11.61 1.37
CA ARG A 142 13.00 -12.37 1.04
C ARG A 142 12.76 -13.51 2.03
N LEU A 143 13.82 -14.22 2.39
CA LEU A 143 13.74 -15.43 3.22
C LEU A 143 13.51 -15.12 4.70
N ARG A 144 14.01 -13.99 5.17
CA ARG A 144 13.86 -13.55 6.56
C ARG A 144 12.41 -13.17 6.89
N ALA A 145 11.92 -13.66 8.02
CA ALA A 145 10.67 -13.19 8.61
C ALA A 145 10.89 -11.89 9.39
N TYR A 146 9.90 -11.01 9.37
CA TYR A 146 9.92 -9.73 10.07
C TYR A 146 8.72 -9.63 11.01
N SER A 147 8.75 -8.67 11.93
CA SER A 147 7.58 -8.26 12.69
C SER A 147 7.62 -6.77 13.00
N VAL A 148 6.45 -6.15 13.20
CA VAL A 148 6.32 -4.74 13.59
C VAL A 148 7.18 -4.46 14.82
N GLN A 149 7.16 -5.33 15.84
CA GLN A 149 7.98 -5.13 17.04
C GLN A 149 9.48 -5.20 16.78
N GLN A 150 9.95 -6.01 15.83
CA GLN A 150 11.36 -5.98 15.41
C GLN A 150 11.69 -4.64 14.76
N LEU A 151 10.81 -4.11 13.91
CA LEU A 151 11.03 -2.83 13.24
C LEU A 151 11.00 -1.66 14.22
N VAL A 152 10.10 -1.67 15.21
CA VAL A 152 10.08 -0.67 16.29
C VAL A 152 11.43 -0.63 17.00
N ARG A 153 11.94 -1.80 17.43
CA ARG A 153 13.25 -1.91 18.09
C ARG A 153 14.42 -1.44 17.21
N LEU A 154 14.35 -1.69 15.90
CA LEU A 154 15.34 -1.18 14.95
C LEU A 154 15.23 0.35 14.82
N GLY A 155 14.02 0.89 14.67
CA GLY A 155 13.79 2.32 14.48
C GLY A 155 14.09 3.20 15.72
N GLU A 156 14.08 2.63 16.92
CA GLU A 156 14.51 3.31 18.14
C GLU A 156 16.04 3.44 18.25
N ARG A 157 16.80 2.73 17.40
CA ARG A 157 18.26 2.74 17.38
C ARG A 157 18.75 3.55 16.18
N ARG A 158 19.99 4.07 16.27
CA ARG A 158 20.68 4.65 15.12
C ARG A 158 21.18 3.52 14.21
N VAL A 159 20.31 2.99 13.36
CA VAL A 159 20.64 1.91 12.42
C VAL A 159 21.62 2.40 11.36
N SER A 160 22.58 1.54 11.00
CA SER A 160 23.57 1.80 9.96
C SER A 160 23.98 0.50 9.27
N GLY A 161 24.57 0.59 8.08
CA GLY A 161 24.98 -0.60 7.32
C GLY A 161 23.80 -1.51 6.97
N GLU A 162 23.97 -2.82 7.16
CA GLU A 162 22.94 -3.83 6.84
C GLU A 162 21.63 -3.66 7.60
N GLU A 163 21.69 -3.27 8.88
CA GLU A 163 20.48 -3.11 9.70
C GLU A 163 19.57 -2.00 9.15
N ALA A 164 20.14 -0.99 8.50
CA ALA A 164 19.37 0.08 7.87
C ALA A 164 18.64 -0.44 6.62
N TYR A 165 19.30 -1.23 5.78
CA TYR A 165 18.65 -1.87 4.63
C TYR A 165 17.57 -2.88 5.05
N ASP A 166 17.81 -3.63 6.12
CA ASP A 166 16.81 -4.53 6.69
C ASP A 166 15.59 -3.76 7.21
N TYR A 167 15.82 -2.62 7.87
CA TYR A 167 14.74 -1.73 8.30
C TYR A 167 13.92 -1.23 7.12
N ASP A 168 14.56 -0.63 6.11
CA ASP A 168 13.86 -0.03 4.95
C ASP A 168 13.09 -1.07 4.14
N TYR A 169 13.69 -2.25 3.92
CA TYR A 169 13.02 -3.36 3.25
C TYR A 169 11.80 -3.84 4.04
N ALA A 170 11.97 -4.10 5.33
CA ALA A 170 10.88 -4.60 6.16
C ALA A 170 9.79 -3.55 6.35
N PHE A 171 10.16 -2.27 6.39
CA PHE A 171 9.23 -1.17 6.45
C PHE A 171 8.39 -1.07 5.17
N ALA A 172 8.96 -1.39 4.01
CA ALA A 172 8.17 -1.54 2.78
C ALA A 172 7.15 -2.69 2.87
N LEU A 173 7.50 -3.83 3.48
CA LEU A 173 6.52 -4.91 3.76
C LEU A 173 5.37 -4.40 4.64
N VAL A 174 5.70 -3.70 5.75
CA VAL A 174 4.71 -3.14 6.68
C VAL A 174 3.79 -2.15 5.97
N LYS A 175 4.33 -1.23 5.17
CA LYS A 175 3.52 -0.27 4.41
C LYS A 175 2.54 -0.97 3.49
N THR A 176 3.00 -1.97 2.75
CA THR A 176 2.12 -2.73 1.85
C THR A 176 1.07 -3.50 2.63
N SER A 177 1.44 -4.27 3.64
CA SER A 177 0.49 -5.05 4.44
C SER A 177 -0.54 -4.16 5.15
N ALA A 178 -0.12 -3.07 5.78
CA ALA A 178 -1.03 -2.10 6.39
C ALA A 178 -2.00 -1.50 5.36
N ALA A 179 -1.50 -1.15 4.16
CA ALA A 179 -2.35 -0.65 3.10
C ALA A 179 -3.41 -1.69 2.68
N LEU A 180 -3.08 -2.98 2.61
CA LEU A 180 -4.04 -4.04 2.29
C LEU A 180 -5.05 -4.26 3.42
N MET A 181 -4.57 -4.32 4.66
CA MET A 181 -5.42 -4.46 5.86
C MET A 181 -6.44 -3.32 5.96
N TYR A 182 -6.02 -2.07 5.73
CA TYR A 182 -6.95 -0.95 5.68
C TYR A 182 -7.90 -1.02 4.48
N THR A 183 -7.52 -1.67 3.36
CA THR A 183 -8.47 -1.95 2.27
C THR A 183 -9.60 -2.81 2.79
N VAL A 184 -9.26 -3.92 3.45
CA VAL A 184 -10.23 -4.86 4.02
C VAL A 184 -11.15 -4.13 4.99
N ARG A 185 -10.58 -3.44 5.99
CA ARG A 185 -11.38 -2.73 7.02
C ARG A 185 -12.36 -1.74 6.41
N LEU A 186 -11.90 -0.89 5.50
CA LEU A 186 -12.76 0.12 4.87
C LEU A 186 -13.83 -0.51 3.99
N CYS A 187 -13.48 -1.51 3.18
CA CYS A 187 -14.46 -2.19 2.34
C CYS A 187 -15.53 -2.90 3.17
N THR A 188 -15.14 -3.58 4.24
CA THR A 188 -16.10 -4.24 5.16
C THR A 188 -16.97 -3.22 5.88
N GLN A 189 -16.38 -2.16 6.44
CA GLN A 189 -17.10 -1.14 7.21
C GLN A 189 -18.12 -0.38 6.36
N PHE A 190 -17.75 -0.04 5.13
CA PHE A 190 -18.58 0.82 4.27
C PHE A 190 -19.32 0.05 3.18
N GLY A 191 -19.17 -1.27 3.09
CA GLY A 191 -19.77 -2.09 2.04
C GLY A 191 -19.29 -1.70 0.64
N LEU A 192 -17.97 -1.58 0.47
CA LEU A 192 -17.33 -1.20 -0.79
C LEU A 192 -16.70 -2.42 -1.46
N GLU A 193 -16.62 -2.38 -2.79
CA GLU A 193 -15.79 -3.31 -3.55
C GLU A 193 -14.35 -2.77 -3.61
N ALA A 194 -13.36 -3.61 -3.29
CA ALA A 194 -11.96 -3.24 -3.45
C ALA A 194 -11.59 -3.32 -4.93
N VAL A 195 -10.95 -2.28 -5.46
CA VAL A 195 -10.58 -2.24 -6.88
C VAL A 195 -9.16 -1.70 -7.08
N THR A 196 -8.39 -2.33 -7.97
CA THR A 196 -7.02 -1.90 -8.26
C THR A 196 -6.64 -2.21 -9.71
N ASP A 197 -5.83 -1.35 -10.32
CA ASP A 197 -5.14 -1.63 -11.59
C ASP A 197 -3.69 -2.11 -11.36
N CYS A 198 -3.30 -2.32 -10.10
CA CYS A 198 -2.00 -2.87 -9.73
C CYS A 198 -2.11 -4.37 -9.44
N LYS A 199 -1.62 -5.18 -10.37
CA LYS A 199 -1.64 -6.65 -10.27
C LYS A 199 -0.98 -7.18 -8.98
N THR A 200 0.12 -6.58 -8.55
CA THR A 200 0.81 -6.97 -7.30
C THR A 200 -0.08 -6.79 -6.08
N ASN A 201 -0.66 -5.59 -5.92
CA ASN A 201 -1.55 -5.30 -4.78
C ASN A 201 -2.80 -6.18 -4.81
N PHE A 202 -3.35 -6.43 -6.01
CA PHE A 202 -4.47 -7.36 -6.20
C PHE A 202 -4.12 -8.75 -5.65
N GLN A 203 -3.01 -9.32 -6.11
CA GLN A 203 -2.65 -10.70 -5.79
C GLN A 203 -2.19 -10.87 -4.33
N LEU A 204 -1.55 -9.86 -3.73
CA LEU A 204 -1.24 -9.87 -2.30
C LEU A 204 -2.52 -9.79 -1.46
N LEU A 205 -3.50 -8.96 -1.84
CA LEU A 205 -4.78 -8.88 -1.12
C LEU A 205 -5.56 -10.18 -1.22
N GLU A 206 -5.65 -10.78 -2.42
CA GLU A 206 -6.30 -12.09 -2.61
C GLU A 206 -5.68 -13.16 -1.70
N HIS A 207 -4.35 -13.18 -1.60
CA HIS A 207 -3.64 -14.14 -0.75
C HIS A 207 -3.96 -13.90 0.73
N THR A 208 -3.88 -12.64 1.20
CA THR A 208 -4.24 -12.27 2.58
C THR A 208 -5.69 -12.65 2.90
N CYS A 209 -6.64 -12.31 2.02
CA CYS A 209 -8.06 -12.63 2.22
C CYS A 209 -8.31 -14.15 2.24
N THR A 210 -7.69 -14.91 1.34
CA THR A 210 -7.80 -16.37 1.29
C THR A 210 -7.26 -17.01 2.55
N ARG A 211 -6.05 -16.61 3.00
CA ARG A 211 -5.41 -17.13 4.21
C ARG A 211 -6.26 -16.86 5.44
N ASP A 212 -6.82 -15.66 5.55
CA ASP A 212 -7.53 -15.20 6.75
C ASP A 212 -9.04 -15.51 6.71
N GLY A 213 -9.54 -16.16 5.66
CA GLY A 213 -10.95 -16.49 5.50
C GLY A 213 -11.86 -15.26 5.36
N VAL A 214 -11.32 -14.14 4.85
CA VAL A 214 -12.06 -12.89 4.68
C VAL A 214 -12.78 -12.89 3.34
N SER A 215 -14.11 -12.73 3.37
CA SER A 215 -14.89 -12.51 2.16
C SER A 215 -14.87 -11.03 1.78
N LEU A 216 -14.17 -10.71 0.68
CA LEU A 216 -14.05 -9.36 0.13
C LEU A 216 -14.20 -9.45 -1.38
N THR A 217 -15.06 -8.61 -1.97
CA THR A 217 -15.05 -8.43 -3.43
C THR A 217 -13.85 -7.58 -3.80
N ASN A 218 -12.89 -8.18 -4.48
CA ASN A 218 -11.69 -7.53 -4.95
C ASN A 218 -11.58 -7.73 -6.46
N ARG A 219 -11.44 -6.64 -7.21
CA ARG A 219 -11.46 -6.66 -8.68
C ARG A 219 -10.20 -6.04 -9.27
N PRO A 220 -9.56 -6.72 -10.24
CA PRO A 220 -8.52 -6.10 -11.05
C PRO A 220 -9.16 -5.27 -12.15
N ILE A 221 -8.57 -4.12 -12.47
CA ILE A 221 -8.92 -3.31 -13.65
C ILE A 221 -7.75 -3.31 -14.63
N GLU A 222 -8.08 -3.43 -15.91
CA GLU A 222 -7.08 -3.29 -16.96
C GLU A 222 -6.60 -1.84 -17.08
N ARG A 223 -5.28 -1.70 -17.11
CA ARG A 223 -4.62 -0.42 -17.28
C ARG A 223 -4.59 -0.06 -18.77
N GLU A 224 -5.30 0.99 -19.15
CA GLU A 224 -5.23 1.54 -20.52
C GLU A 224 -4.51 2.89 -20.56
N GLY A 225 -3.58 3.02 -21.52
CA GLY A 225 -3.09 4.29 -22.03
C GLY A 225 -2.08 5.04 -21.15
N TYR A 226 -0.88 4.48 -21.03
CA TYR A 226 0.33 5.19 -20.60
C TYR A 226 1.43 5.02 -21.64
#